data_AF-A0A3B9DMQ0-F1
#
_entry.id   AF-A0A3B9DMQ0-F1
#
_cell.length_a   1.000
_cell.length_b   1.000
_cell.length_c   1.000
_cell.angle_alpha   90.00
_cell.angle_beta   90.00
_cell.angle_gamma   90.00
#
_symmetry.space_group_name_H-M   'P 1'
#
loop_
_entity.id
_entity.type
_entity.pdbx_description
1 polymer ?
#
loop_
_entity_poly.entity_id
_entity_poly.type
_entity_poly.pdbx_seq_one_letter_code
_entity_poly.pdbx_strand_id
1 'polypeptide(L)'
;MVATFVSDDDLAVGPAPREAYSIFLTADDDNGADYRRSYVDYRSSSLDGKGTTRYFDHLDIDGDGSEEMVIEVMGEQSMWLSTLTRQGGDWVEDYRDPCGLAPTSSGLGR
;
A
#
# COMPACT_ATOMS: atom_id res chain seq x y z
N MET A 1 -0.28 12.95 -7.04
CA MET A 1 -0.29 11.92 -8.11
C MET A 1 -0.02 10.57 -7.49
N VAL A 2 -0.65 9.51 -8.01
CA VAL A 2 -0.37 8.11 -7.65
C VAL A 2 -0.20 7.29 -8.92
N ALA A 3 0.72 6.33 -8.92
CA ALA A 3 0.90 5.41 -10.03
C ALA A 3 1.37 4.03 -9.55
N THR A 4 0.89 2.99 -10.23
CA THR A 4 1.37 1.60 -10.09
C THR A 4 2.01 1.16 -11.41
N PHE A 5 3.21 0.58 -11.33
CA PHE A 5 3.87 -0.14 -12.41
C PHE A 5 4.01 -1.60 -12.02
N VAL A 6 3.72 -2.51 -12.94
CA VAL A 6 3.81 -3.96 -12.73
C VAL A 6 4.60 -4.56 -13.88
N SER A 7 5.57 -5.41 -13.57
CA SER A 7 6.33 -6.19 -14.55
C SER A 7 6.13 -7.67 -14.29
N ASP A 8 5.86 -8.42 -15.36
CA ASP A 8 5.74 -9.88 -15.37
C ASP A 8 4.73 -10.46 -14.37
N ASP A 9 3.73 -9.66 -13.98
CA ASP A 9 2.61 -10.05 -13.11
C ASP A 9 1.37 -9.20 -13.42
N ASP A 10 0.23 -9.62 -12.87
CA ASP A 10 -1.04 -8.92 -12.99
C ASP A 10 -1.40 -8.20 -11.68
N LEU A 11 -2.12 -7.08 -11.80
CA LEU A 11 -2.77 -6.39 -10.67
C LEU A 11 -4.02 -7.15 -10.20
N ALA A 12 -3.81 -8.39 -9.76
CA ALA A 12 -4.85 -9.32 -9.32
C ALA A 12 -4.27 -10.32 -8.31
N VAL A 13 -5.11 -10.91 -7.47
CA VAL A 13 -4.71 -12.00 -6.57
C VAL A 13 -4.35 -13.24 -7.38
N GLY A 14 -3.22 -13.86 -7.04
CA GLY A 14 -2.73 -15.09 -7.69
C GLY A 14 -1.22 -15.18 -7.67
N PRO A 15 -0.62 -16.33 -8.04
CA PRO A 15 0.84 -16.49 -8.01
C PRO A 15 1.54 -15.52 -8.96
N ALA A 16 2.73 -15.04 -8.57
CA ALA A 16 3.59 -14.24 -9.43
C ALA A 16 4.86 -15.04 -9.83
N PRO A 17 5.39 -14.84 -11.06
CA PRO A 17 6.73 -15.28 -11.44
C PRO A 17 7.81 -14.71 -10.50
N ARG A 18 8.95 -15.38 -10.34
CA ARG A 18 10.02 -14.96 -9.39
C ARG A 18 10.71 -13.66 -9.80
N GLU A 19 10.69 -13.36 -11.09
CA GLU A 19 11.24 -12.15 -11.71
C GLU A 19 10.30 -10.95 -11.64
N ALA A 20 9.03 -11.18 -11.29
CA ALA A 20 8.03 -10.13 -11.22
C ALA A 20 8.37 -9.09 -10.15
N TYR A 21 8.01 -7.84 -10.43
CA TYR A 21 8.10 -6.77 -9.46
C TYR A 21 7.00 -5.73 -9.69
N SER A 22 6.72 -4.97 -8.65
CA SER A 22 5.83 -3.82 -8.73
C SER A 22 6.42 -2.58 -8.06
N ILE A 23 6.01 -1.42 -8.56
CA ILE A 23 6.33 -0.12 -7.99
C ILE A 23 5.03 0.63 -7.80
N PHE A 24 4.70 0.93 -6.56
CA PHE A 24 3.66 1.89 -6.22
C PHE A 24 4.32 3.17 -5.75
N LEU A 25 4.00 4.30 -6.36
CA LEU A 25 4.60 5.59 -5.99
C LEU A 25 3.52 6.65 -5.84
N THR A 26 3.80 7.57 -4.91
CA THR A 26 3.02 8.79 -4.76
C THR A 26 3.95 9.98 -4.86
N ALA A 27 3.42 11.06 -5.44
CA ALA A 27 4.14 12.31 -5.55
C ALA A 27 3.19 13.47 -5.25
N ASP A 28 3.71 14.45 -4.52
CA ASP A 28 3.01 15.68 -4.18
C ASP A 28 3.29 16.72 -5.26
N ASP A 29 2.27 17.49 -5.59
CA ASP A 29 2.42 18.67 -6.42
C ASP A 29 3.11 19.77 -5.59
N ASP A 30 4.26 20.24 -6.04
CA ASP A 30 4.95 21.39 -5.44
C ASP A 30 4.44 22.67 -6.12
N ASN A 31 3.18 23.02 -5.80
CA ASN A 31 2.50 24.22 -6.28
C ASN A 31 2.51 24.38 -7.82
N GLY A 32 2.35 23.28 -8.55
CA GLY A 32 2.33 23.24 -10.01
C GLY A 32 3.68 23.43 -10.71
N ALA A 33 4.79 23.52 -9.97
CA ALA A 33 6.12 23.72 -10.54
C ALA A 33 6.86 22.40 -10.78
N ASP A 34 6.74 21.46 -9.86
CA ASP A 34 7.40 20.15 -9.90
C ASP A 34 6.58 19.10 -9.13
N TYR A 35 6.92 17.83 -9.30
CA TYR A 35 6.41 16.74 -8.47
C TYR A 35 7.50 16.22 -7.54
N ARG A 36 7.26 16.28 -6.23
CA ARG A 36 8.14 15.68 -5.22
C ARG A 36 7.61 14.30 -4.84
N ARG A 37 8.41 13.26 -5.00
CA ARG A 37 8.06 11.90 -4.53
C ARG A 37 7.86 11.93 -3.01
N SER A 38 6.70 11.45 -2.55
CA SER A 38 6.30 11.38 -1.14
C SER A 38 6.10 9.95 -0.63
N TYR A 39 6.07 8.96 -1.52
CA TYR A 39 6.08 7.53 -1.19
C TYR A 39 6.66 6.69 -2.32
N VAL A 40 7.30 5.58 -1.97
CA VAL A 40 7.56 4.48 -2.91
C VAL A 40 7.54 3.15 -2.17
N ASP A 41 6.75 2.22 -2.70
CA ASP A 41 6.82 0.79 -2.38
C ASP A 41 7.33 0.05 -3.61
N TYR A 42 8.57 -0.45 -3.53
CA TYR A 42 9.14 -1.37 -4.52
C TYR A 42 9.08 -2.76 -3.93
N ARG A 43 8.43 -3.69 -4.63
CA ARG A 43 8.35 -5.09 -4.22
C ARG A 43 8.84 -6.02 -5.30
N SER A 44 9.77 -6.88 -4.95
CA SER A 44 10.25 -7.98 -5.79
C SER A 44 9.62 -9.27 -5.33
N SER A 45 8.92 -10.01 -6.20
CA SER A 45 8.24 -11.25 -5.81
C SER A 45 9.21 -12.29 -5.22
N SER A 46 10.45 -12.34 -5.70
CA SER A 46 11.49 -13.25 -5.19
C SER A 46 12.02 -12.93 -3.80
N LEU A 47 11.89 -11.68 -3.34
CA LEU A 47 12.41 -11.22 -2.04
C LEU A 47 11.27 -11.05 -1.04
N ASP A 48 10.17 -10.45 -1.47
CA ASP A 48 9.10 -9.96 -0.61
C ASP A 48 7.82 -10.81 -0.73
N GLY A 49 7.75 -11.71 -1.71
CA GLY A 49 6.51 -12.33 -2.16
C GLY A 49 5.67 -11.37 -3.03
N LYS A 50 4.56 -11.87 -3.60
CA LYS A 50 3.64 -10.99 -4.33
C LYS A 50 2.92 -10.04 -3.39
N GLY A 51 2.83 -8.77 -3.79
CA GLY A 51 2.07 -7.73 -3.10
C GLY A 51 1.90 -6.51 -3.99
N THR A 52 1.18 -6.68 -5.10
CA THR A 52 1.02 -5.62 -6.11
C THR A 52 -0.03 -4.62 -5.63
N THR A 53 0.40 -3.38 -5.37
CA THR A 53 -0.41 -2.34 -4.73
C THR A 53 -1.14 -1.46 -5.75
N ARG A 54 -2.41 -1.11 -5.46
CA ARG A 54 -3.14 -0.04 -6.17
C ARG A 54 -3.81 0.93 -5.23
N TYR A 55 -3.96 2.15 -5.72
CA TYR A 55 -4.78 3.17 -5.08
C TYR A 55 -6.24 2.74 -5.02
N PHE A 56 -6.87 2.95 -3.87
CA PHE A 56 -8.30 2.76 -3.69
C PHE A 56 -9.01 4.09 -3.41
N ASP A 57 -8.69 4.76 -2.29
CA ASP A 57 -9.34 6.02 -1.90
C ASP A 57 -8.51 6.86 -0.91
N HIS A 58 -9.01 8.05 -0.55
CA HIS A 58 -8.59 8.83 0.61
C HIS A 58 -9.75 8.98 1.60
N LEU A 59 -9.54 8.63 2.85
CA LEU A 59 -10.55 8.63 3.91
C LEU A 59 -9.89 9.03 5.23
N ASP A 60 -10.55 9.89 6.01
CA ASP A 60 -10.22 10.14 7.42
C ASP A 60 -10.75 8.97 8.26
N ILE A 61 -9.92 7.93 8.42
CA ILE A 61 -10.31 6.66 9.02
C ILE A 61 -10.36 6.77 10.55
N ASP A 62 -9.43 7.52 11.13
CA ASP A 62 -9.30 7.65 12.58
C ASP A 62 -10.07 8.86 13.17
N GLY A 63 -10.57 9.76 12.30
CA GLY A 63 -11.38 10.90 12.68
C GLY A 63 -10.57 12.10 13.17
N ASP A 64 -9.28 12.18 12.82
CA ASP A 64 -8.41 13.29 13.22
C ASP A 64 -8.53 14.54 12.32
N GLY A 65 -9.26 14.41 11.20
CA GLY A 65 -9.49 15.47 10.22
C GLY A 65 -8.45 15.52 9.09
N SER A 66 -7.45 14.65 9.10
CA SER A 66 -6.52 14.38 8.00
C SER A 66 -6.97 13.14 7.24
N GLU A 67 -6.74 13.10 5.93
CA GLU A 67 -7.09 11.92 5.14
C GLU A 67 -5.90 10.94 5.08
N GLU A 68 -6.16 9.66 5.36
CA GLU A 68 -5.26 8.56 5.02
C GLU A 68 -5.47 8.11 3.58
N MET A 69 -4.39 7.68 2.93
CA MET A 69 -4.48 6.99 1.64
C MET A 69 -4.75 5.50 1.87
N VAL A 70 -5.89 5.02 1.38
CA VAL A 70 -6.25 3.61 1.39
C VAL A 70 -5.75 2.94 0.13
N ILE A 71 -5.01 1.85 0.30
CA ILE A 71 -4.46 1.04 -0.79
C ILE A 71 -4.93 -0.41 -0.68
N GLU A 72 -5.19 -1.02 -1.83
CA GLU A 72 -5.40 -2.46 -1.94
C GLU A 72 -4.10 -3.12 -2.38
N VAL A 73 -3.72 -4.20 -1.71
CA VAL A 73 -2.51 -4.97 -2.02
C VAL A 73 -2.92 -6.37 -2.46
N MET A 74 -2.60 -6.71 -3.71
CA MET A 74 -2.93 -7.98 -4.33
C MET A 74 -1.79 -8.98 -4.09
N GLY A 75 -1.99 -9.92 -3.16
CA GLY A 75 -1.01 -10.98 -2.90
C GLY A 75 -1.27 -12.27 -3.67
N GLU A 76 -0.59 -13.33 -3.26
CA GLU A 76 -0.72 -14.63 -3.94
C GLU A 76 -2.06 -15.33 -3.67
N GLN A 77 -2.57 -15.19 -2.44
CA GLN A 77 -3.72 -15.97 -1.96
C GLN A 77 -4.93 -15.10 -1.63
N SER A 78 -4.71 -13.84 -1.25
CA SER A 78 -5.74 -12.89 -0.86
C SER A 78 -5.34 -11.48 -1.24
N MET A 79 -6.33 -10.58 -1.20
CA MET A 79 -6.13 -9.14 -1.19
C MET A 79 -6.25 -8.66 0.26
N TRP A 80 -5.47 -7.64 0.63
CA TRP A 80 -5.65 -6.93 1.89
C TRP A 80 -5.59 -5.41 1.70
N LEU A 81 -6.16 -4.70 2.66
CA LEU A 81 -6.07 -3.25 2.73
C LEU A 81 -4.84 -2.84 3.55
N SER A 82 -4.23 -1.73 3.14
CA SER A 82 -3.23 -1.02 3.92
C SER A 82 -3.56 0.48 3.85
N THR A 83 -3.12 1.22 4.86
CA THR A 83 -3.30 2.67 4.91
C THR A 83 -1.95 3.35 5.00
N LEU A 84 -1.84 4.50 4.35
CA LEU A 84 -0.71 5.40 4.48
C LEU A 84 -1.19 6.69 5.14
N THR A 85 -0.53 7.11 6.20
CA THR A 85 -0.77 8.40 6.86
C THR A 85 0.34 9.40 6.54
N ARG A 86 0.07 10.68 6.76
CA ARG A 86 1.06 11.75 6.59
C ARG A 86 1.93 11.91 7.82
N GLN A 87 3.23 11.72 7.64
CA GLN A 87 4.23 12.00 8.68
C GLN A 87 5.36 12.85 8.11
N GLY A 88 5.54 14.07 8.63
CA GLY A 88 6.63 14.95 8.21
C GLY A 88 6.60 15.36 6.73
N GLY A 89 5.43 15.35 6.11
CA GLY A 89 5.25 15.66 4.69
C GLY A 89 5.45 14.45 3.76
N ASP A 90 5.78 13.28 4.27
CA ASP A 90 5.84 12.04 3.48
C ASP A 90 4.69 11.11 3.90
N TRP A 91 4.37 10.15 3.03
CA TRP A 91 3.44 9.08 3.38
C TRP A 91 4.19 7.95 4.07
N VAL A 92 3.59 7.35 5.09
CA VAL A 92 4.15 6.21 5.82
C VAL A 92 3.03 5.19 6.06
N GLU A 93 3.33 3.90 5.87
CA GLU A 93 2.37 2.82 6.19
C GLU A 93 2.16 2.78 7.70
N ASP A 94 0.91 2.95 8.14
CA ASP A 94 0.53 2.98 9.55
C ASP A 94 -0.34 1.78 9.96
N TYR A 95 -1.09 1.21 9.01
CA TYR A 95 -1.85 -0.01 9.21
C TYR A 95 -1.83 -0.92 7.98
N ARG A 96 -1.85 -2.22 8.25
CA ARG A 96 -2.02 -3.28 7.27
C ARG A 96 -2.97 -4.32 7.82
N ASP A 97 -4.04 -4.60 7.09
CA ASP A 97 -4.91 -5.73 7.39
C ASP A 97 -4.09 -7.03 7.26
N PRO A 98 -4.09 -7.92 8.26
CA PRO A 98 -3.36 -9.18 8.21
C PRO A 98 -3.91 -10.16 7.17
N CYS A 99 -3.84 -9.87 5.87
CA CYS A 99 -4.12 -10.79 4.77
C CYS A 99 -5.45 -11.56 4.86
N GLY A 100 -6.47 -11.01 5.54
CA GLY A 100 -7.74 -11.70 5.83
C GLY A 100 -7.69 -12.73 6.96
N LEU A 101 -6.60 -12.80 7.74
CA LEU A 101 -6.55 -13.53 9.00
C LEU A 101 -7.33 -12.72 10.05
N ALA A 102 -8.26 -13.38 10.74
CA ALA A 102 -8.95 -12.75 11.86
C ALA A 102 -7.92 -12.14 12.83
N PRO A 103 -8.17 -10.93 13.40
CA PRO A 103 -7.25 -10.35 14.35
C PRO A 103 -6.99 -11.37 15.44
N THR A 104 -5.71 -11.72 15.65
CA THR A 104 -5.36 -12.51 16.83
C THR A 104 -5.82 -11.70 18.02
N SER A 105 -6.78 -12.22 18.76
CA SER A 105 -7.21 -11.63 20.03
C SER A 105 -6.00 -11.63 20.96
N SER A 106 -5.17 -10.60 20.91
CA SER A 106 -4.21 -10.30 21.95
C SER A 106 -5.05 -10.02 23.19
N GLY A 107 -4.93 -10.93 24.16
CA GLY A 107 -5.90 -11.11 25.22
C GLY A 107 -6.29 -9.84 25.97
N LEU A 108 -7.59 -9.67 26.16
CA LEU A 108 -8.13 -8.95 27.32
C LEU A 108 -7.82 -9.77 28.57
N GLY A 109 -6.59 -9.63 29.05
CA GLY A 109 -6.23 -9.95 30.42
C GLY A 109 -6.50 -8.75 31.30
N ARG A 110 -7.67 -8.70 31.93
CA ARG A 110 -7.90 -8.16 33.28
C ARG A 110 -9.06 -8.88 33.94
#